data_AF-A0A7C5T3E0-F1
#
_entry.id   AF-A0A7C5T3E0-F1
#
_cell.length_a   1.000
_cell.length_b   1.000
_cell.length_c   1.000
_cell.angle_alpha   90.00
_cell.angle_beta   90.00
_cell.angle_gamma   90.00
#
_symmetry.space_group_name_H-M   'P 1'
#
loop_
_entity.id
_entity.type
_entity.pdbx_description
1 polymer ?
#
loop_
_entity_poly.entity_id
_entity_poly.type
_entity_poly.pdbx_seq_one_letter_code
_entity_poly.pdbx_strand_id
1 'polypeptide(L)' 'MAVYPGLVRTEFHRRAGKDVEGGVDPATVAREVARAISKGRRRLYVPRYLAIARILGPYLPVLK' A
#
# COMPACT_ATOMS: atom_id res chain seq x y z
N MET A 1 12.61 8.01 -1.07
CA MET A 1 11.37 7.55 -1.75
C MET A 1 10.34 7.24 -0.68
N ALA A 2 9.11 7.72 -0.80
CA ALA A 2 8.03 7.39 0.15
C ALA A 2 7.17 6.24 -0.39
N VAL A 3 6.87 5.26 0.46
CA VAL A 3 6.07 4.07 0.11
C VAL A 3 4.80 4.06 0.94
N TYR A 4 3.66 3.94 0.28
CA TYR A 4 2.33 3.91 0.87
C TYR A 4 1.67 2.56 0.55
N PRO A 5 2.02 1.51 1.30
CA PRO A 5 1.34 0.24 1.15
C PRO A 5 -0.05 0.31 1.82
N GLY A 6 -1.00 -0.44 1.29
CA GLY A 6 -2.17 -0.87 2.03
C GLY A 6 -1.76 -1.91 3.07
N LEU A 7 -2.72 -2.69 3.55
CA LEU A 7 -2.43 -3.81 4.45
C LEU A 7 -1.47 -4.79 3.77
N VAL A 8 -0.35 -5.11 4.42
CA VAL A 8 0.63 -6.08 3.91
C VAL A 8 0.56 -7.34 4.76
N ARG A 9 0.40 -8.50 4.12
CA ARG A 9 0.27 -9.80 4.78
C ARG A 9 1.62 -10.30 5.30
N THR A 10 2.11 -9.68 6.36
CA THR A 10 3.32 -10.11 7.06
C THR A 10 2.97 -10.80 8.38
N GLU A 11 3.90 -11.60 8.90
CA GLU A 11 3.80 -12.18 10.24
C GLU A 11 3.80 -11.12 11.36
N PHE A 12 4.07 -9.85 11.05
CA PHE A 12 4.03 -8.77 12.04
C PHE A 12 2.66 -8.66 12.72
N HIS A 13 1.58 -8.72 11.93
CA HIS A 13 0.21 -8.62 12.47
C HIS A 13 -0.11 -9.83 13.35
N ARG A 14 0.23 -11.04 12.90
CA ARG A 14 0.03 -12.26 13.69
C ARG A 14 0.82 -12.22 15.00
N ARG A 15 2.08 -11.79 14.98
CA ARG A 15 2.91 -11.61 16.18
C ARG A 15 2.37 -10.54 17.12
N ALA A 16 1.65 -9.55 16.60
CA ALA A 16 0.93 -8.55 17.37
C ALA A 16 -0.45 -9.04 17.86
N GLY A 17 -0.78 -10.32 17.68
CA GLY A 17 -2.05 -10.92 18.13
C GLY A 17 -3.24 -10.64 17.21
N LYS A 18 -3.00 -10.19 15.97
CA LYS A 18 -4.05 -9.88 15.00
C LYS A 18 -3.85 -10.65 13.71
N ASP A 19 -4.70 -11.65 13.46
CA ASP A 19 -4.78 -12.24 12.13
C ASP A 19 -5.49 -11.29 11.17
N VAL A 20 -4.97 -11.24 9.95
CA VAL A 20 -5.48 -10.39 8.88
C VAL A 20 -5.83 -11.25 7.68
N GLU A 21 -7.12 -11.29 7.31
CA GLU A 21 -7.62 -12.14 6.22
C GLU A 21 -7.35 -11.58 4.81
N GLY A 22 -6.75 -10.39 4.72
CA GLY A 22 -6.51 -9.71 3.45
C GLY A 22 -5.20 -8.94 3.41
N GLY A 23 -4.99 -8.23 2.32
CA GLY A 23 -3.80 -7.42 2.09
C GLY A 23 -2.89 -7.95 0.99
N VAL A 24 -1.89 -7.15 0.65
CA VAL A 24 -0.94 -7.43 -0.41
C VAL A 24 0.13 -8.39 0.10
N ASP A 25 0.50 -9.34 -0.74
CA ASP A 25 1.64 -10.21 -0.52
C ASP A 25 2.95 -9.40 -0.35
N PRO A 26 3.78 -9.68 0.67
CA PRO A 26 5.03 -8.94 0.91
C PRO A 26 6.01 -8.96 -0.27
N ALA A 27 6.14 -10.09 -0.96
CA ALA A 27 7.06 -10.19 -2.09
C ALA A 27 6.61 -9.30 -3.27
N THR A 28 5.31 -9.16 -3.46
CA THR A 28 4.71 -8.23 -4.42
C THR A 28 5.03 -6.78 -4.07
N VAL A 29 4.91 -6.39 -2.79
CA VAL A 29 5.28 -5.05 -2.31
C VAL A 29 6.76 -4.78 -2.56
N ALA A 30 7.64 -5.73 -2.20
CA ALA A 30 9.09 -5.60 -2.39
C ALA A 30 9.47 -5.43 -3.87
N ARG A 31 8.82 -6.20 -4.77
CA ARG A 31 9.03 -6.10 -6.22
C ARG A 31 8.65 -4.72 -6.77
N GLU A 32 7.49 -4.19 -6.36
CA GLU A 32 7.05 -2.86 -6.78
C GLU A 32 7.95 -1.75 -6.23
N VAL A 33 8.46 -1.90 -5.00
CA VAL A 33 9.47 -1.00 -4.41
C VAL A 33 10.74 -0.99 -5.26
N ALA A 34 11.32 -2.16 -5.56
CA ALA A 34 12.51 -2.26 -6.39
C ALA A 34 12.31 -1.63 -7.77
N ARG A 35 11.14 -1.88 -8.40
CA ARG A 35 10.76 -1.29 -9.68
C ARG A 35 10.55 0.22 -9.63
N ALA A 36 10.07 0.75 -8.51
CA ALA A 36 9.89 2.20 -8.34
C ALA A 36 11.24 2.92 -8.18
N ILE A 37 12.18 2.30 -7.46
CA ILE A 37 13.55 2.80 -7.29
C ILE A 37 14.25 2.85 -8.66
N SER A 38 14.21 1.77 -9.43
CA SER A 38 14.86 1.73 -10.75
C SER A 38 14.30 2.76 -11.74
N LYS A 39 13.06 3.19 -11.55
CA LYS A 39 12.38 4.22 -12.35
C LYS A 39 12.53 5.64 -11.79
N GLY A 40 13.33 5.85 -10.74
CA GLY A 40 13.52 7.16 -10.13
C GLY A 40 12.25 7.77 -9.51
N ARG A 41 11.28 6.94 -9.11
CA ARG A 41 10.01 7.43 -8.57
C ARG A 41 10.19 7.99 -7.17
N ARG A 42 9.58 9.15 -6.89
CA ARG A 42 9.59 9.76 -5.55
C ARG A 42 8.56 9.15 -4.59
N ARG A 43 7.43 8.64 -5.12
CA ARG A 43 6.31 8.06 -4.36
C ARG A 43 5.82 6.75 -5.00
N LEU A 44 5.45 5.79 -4.17
CA LEU A 44 4.89 4.50 -4.57
C LEU A 44 3.64 4.18 -3.73
N TYR A 45 2.57 3.73 -4.37
CA TYR A 45 1.35 3.26 -3.72
C TYR A 45 1.13 1.79 -4.08
N VAL A 46 0.93 0.94 -3.08
CA VAL A 46 0.74 -0.50 -3.26
C VAL A 46 -0.44 -0.98 -2.41
N PRO A 47 -1.63 -1.28 -2.96
CA PRO A 47 -1.92 -1.40 -4.39
C PRO A 47 -2.03 -0.04 -5.10
N ARG A 48 -1.88 -0.05 -6.43
CA ARG A 48 -1.90 1.18 -7.25
C ARG A 48 -3.22 1.96 -7.15
N TYR A 49 -4.35 1.30 -6.86
CA TYR A 49 -5.64 1.99 -6.68
C TYR A 49 -5.60 3.00 -5.52
N LEU A 50 -4.70 2.85 -4.54
CA LEU A 50 -4.54 3.84 -3.46
C LEU A 50 -4.06 5.20 -3.99
N ALA A 51 -3.34 5.22 -5.12
CA ALA A 51 -3.00 6.48 -5.79
C ALA A 51 -4.24 7.18 -6.36
N ILE A 52 -5.22 6.40 -6.84
CA ILE A 52 -6.50 6.91 -7.36
C ILE A 52 -7.36 7.42 -6.20
N ALA A 53 -7.42 6.67 -5.09
CA ALA A 53 -8.12 7.11 -3.87
C ALA A 53 -7.59 8.45 -3.36
N ARG A 54 -6.29 8.75 -3.48
CA ARG A 54 -5.75 10.07 -3.14
C ARG A 54 -6.25 11.18 -4.07
N ILE A 55 -6.43 10.90 -5.36
CA ILE A 55 -6.93 11.88 -6.34
C ILE A 55 -8.43 12.13 -6.12
N LEU A 56 -9.18 11.07 -5.81
CA LEU A 56 -10.63 11.14 -5.57
C LEU A 56 -11.00 11.56 -4.15
N GLY A 57 -10.07 11.47 -3.19
CA GLY A 57 -10.27 11.83 -1.79
C GLY A 57 -10.94 13.21 -1.57
N PRO A 58 -10.51 14.28 -2.26
CA PRO A 58 -11.16 15.60 -2.19
C PRO A 58 -12.60 15.64 -2.72
N TYR A 59 -13.00 14.66 -3.54
CA TYR A 59 -14.31 14.61 -4.21
C TYR A 59 -15.26 13.58 -3.61
N LEU A 60 -14.78 12.76 -2.66
CA LEU A 60 -15.64 11.80 -1.98
C LEU A 60 -16.52 12.55 -0.96
N PRO A 61 -17.85 12.36 -0.98
CA PRO A 61 -18.73 12.94 0.02
C PRO A 61 -18.28 12.44 1.40
N VAL A 62 -18.15 13.36 2.34
CA VAL A 62 -17.91 13.01 3.74
C VAL A 62 -19.20 12.36 4.24
N LEU A 63 -19.28 11.04 4.13
CA LEU A 63 -20.31 10.25 4.81
C LEU A 63 -20.04 10.43 6.31
N LYS A 64 -20.82 11.32 6.92
CA LYS A 64 -20.91 11.50 8.38
C LYS A 64 -21.68 10.35 9.00
#